data_AF-A0A917P7U4-F1
#
_entry.id   AF-A0A917P7U4-F1
#
_cell.length_a   1.000
_cell.length_b   1.000
_cell.length_c   1.000
_cell.angle_alpha   90.00
_cell.angle_beta   90.00
_cell.angle_gamma   90.00
#
_symmetry.space_group_name_H-M   'P 1'
#
loop_
_entity.id
_entity.type
_entity.pdbx_description
1 polymer ?
#
loop_
_entity_poly.entity_id
_entity_poly.type
_entity_poly.pdbx_seq_one_letter_code
_entity_poly.pdbx_strand_id
1 'polypeptide(L)'
;MDLSTHNQVDDARSALTLDVTAAPDPSALVPAQGEPVLQLRALEHAGDPELQHEFFKTFLTDDAAAQLQSLLRLEEGDTSLDLLYPPQAPNWGLRVENLPDTGTRFTRLDVDSRLPTDDTLTVSADEAMALADRITQARSERAAASAQVHADGDGGGQASAQDPTRP
;
A
#
# COMPACT_ATOMS: atom_id res chain seq x y z
N MET A 1 -11.99 -46.42 -26.84
CA MET A 1 -11.71 -46.56 -25.40
C MET A 1 -10.87 -45.37 -25.02
N ASP A 2 -11.53 -44.46 -24.34
CA ASP A 2 -10.99 -43.23 -23.74
C ASP A 2 -10.17 -43.62 -22.51
N LEU A 3 -8.96 -43.09 -22.35
CA LEU A 3 -8.21 -43.18 -21.10
C LEU A 3 -7.11 -42.11 -21.07
N SER A 4 -7.39 -41.10 -20.24
CA SER A 4 -6.44 -40.40 -19.39
C SER A 4 -5.66 -39.26 -20.04
N THR A 5 -6.36 -38.13 -20.15
CA THR A 5 -5.86 -36.80 -19.77
C THR A 5 -4.95 -36.92 -18.55
N HIS A 6 -3.64 -36.88 -18.77
CA HIS A 6 -2.67 -36.79 -17.70
C HIS A 6 -2.76 -35.38 -17.14
N ASN A 7 -3.17 -35.30 -15.88
CA ASN A 7 -3.18 -34.12 -15.02
C ASN A 7 -2.05 -33.16 -15.38
N GLN A 8 -2.43 -32.06 -16.02
CA GLN A 8 -1.69 -30.82 -15.97
C GLN A 8 -1.86 -30.33 -14.54
N VAL A 9 -0.97 -30.76 -13.66
CA VAL A 9 -0.96 -30.37 -12.25
C VAL A 9 -0.73 -28.86 -12.22
N ASP A 10 -1.75 -28.13 -11.78
CA ASP A 10 -1.69 -26.87 -11.04
C ASP A 10 -0.31 -26.20 -10.95
N ASP A 11 0.09 -25.50 -12.02
CA ASP A 11 1.17 -24.49 -11.99
C ASP A 11 0.59 -23.07 -12.12
N ALA A 12 -0.69 -22.92 -11.80
CA ALA A 12 -1.26 -21.62 -11.43
C ALA A 12 -1.21 -21.51 -9.91
N ARG A 13 -0.01 -21.60 -9.31
CA ARG A 13 0.17 -21.05 -7.96
C ARG A 13 -0.29 -19.61 -8.06
N SER A 14 -1.39 -19.28 -7.40
CA SER A 14 -1.98 -17.95 -7.33
C SER A 14 -0.86 -16.93 -7.13
N ALA A 15 -0.47 -16.25 -8.22
CA ALA A 15 0.68 -15.36 -8.19
C ALA A 15 0.29 -14.15 -7.34
N LEU A 16 0.70 -14.18 -6.07
CA LEU A 16 0.54 -13.06 -5.15
C LEU A 16 1.26 -11.85 -5.76
N THR A 17 0.51 -10.79 -6.00
CA THR A 17 1.01 -9.52 -6.55
C THR A 17 0.99 -8.47 -5.44
N LEU A 18 2.09 -7.74 -5.27
CA LEU A 18 2.12 -6.56 -4.42
C LEU A 18 1.65 -5.33 -5.19
N ASP A 19 0.70 -4.60 -4.61
CA ASP A 19 0.16 -3.37 -5.17
C ASP A 19 0.22 -2.24 -4.14
N VAL A 20 0.53 -1.04 -4.63
CA VAL A 20 0.53 0.20 -3.86
C VAL A 20 -0.34 1.23 -4.55
N THR A 21 -1.29 1.75 -3.81
CA THR A 21 -2.26 2.76 -4.27
C THR A 21 -2.36 3.90 -3.28
N ALA A 22 -2.90 5.04 -3.69
CA ALA A 22 -3.26 6.10 -2.75
C ALA A 22 -4.27 5.56 -1.73
N ALA A 23 -4.07 5.87 -0.45
CA ALA A 23 -5.04 5.48 0.57
C ALA A 23 -6.41 6.13 0.27
N PRO A 24 -7.53 5.38 0.37
CA PRO A 24 -8.87 5.97 0.31
C PRO A 24 -9.03 6.99 1.44
N ASP A 25 -9.75 8.08 1.18
CA ASP A 25 -9.92 9.30 1.99
C ASP A 25 -9.28 9.26 3.40
N PRO A 26 -8.17 9.99 3.64
CA PRO A 26 -7.46 9.96 4.92
C PRO A 26 -8.33 10.41 6.10
N SER A 27 -9.38 11.21 5.86
CA SER A 27 -10.34 11.67 6.86
C SER A 27 -11.13 10.53 7.50
N ALA A 28 -11.34 9.44 6.75
CA ALA A 28 -12.07 8.25 7.21
C ALA A 28 -11.19 7.31 8.05
N LEU A 29 -9.87 7.44 7.95
CA LEU A 29 -8.89 6.52 8.51
C LEU A 29 -8.17 7.16 9.71
N VAL A 30 -8.90 7.27 10.83
CA VAL A 30 -8.41 7.55 12.20
C VAL A 30 -7.56 8.84 12.38
N PRO A 31 -7.97 9.79 13.23
CA PRO A 31 -7.24 11.04 13.47
C PRO A 31 -5.94 10.89 14.31
N ALA A 32 -5.37 9.69 14.42
CA ALA A 32 -4.28 9.40 15.34
C ALA A 32 -2.94 9.21 14.61
N GLN A 33 -2.06 10.22 14.75
CA GLN A 33 -0.62 10.17 14.46
C GLN A 33 -0.21 9.98 12.99
N GLY A 34 -0.61 10.94 12.16
CA GLY A 34 -0.18 11.06 10.77
C GLY A 34 -1.16 10.39 9.83
N GLU A 35 -1.57 11.10 8.79
CA GLU A 35 -2.57 10.59 7.83
C GLU A 35 -1.96 9.50 6.95
N PRO A 36 -2.67 8.38 6.71
CA PRO A 36 -2.21 7.38 5.78
C PRO A 36 -2.22 7.98 4.38
N VAL A 37 -1.07 7.91 3.71
CA VAL A 37 -0.90 8.41 2.35
C VAL A 37 -1.13 7.35 1.29
N LEU A 38 -0.71 6.13 1.59
CA LEU A 38 -0.76 4.99 0.68
C LEU A 38 -1.39 3.78 1.35
N GLN A 39 -1.84 2.86 0.51
CA GLN A 39 -2.30 1.53 0.87
C GLN A 39 -1.45 0.50 0.14
N LEU A 40 -0.83 -0.41 0.89
CA LEU A 40 -0.07 -1.55 0.38
C LEU A 40 -0.93 -2.82 0.53
N ARG A 41 -1.03 -3.61 -0.53
CA ARG A 41 -1.82 -4.86 -0.55
C ARG A 41 -1.03 -5.98 -1.21
N ALA A 42 -1.21 -7.20 -0.72
CA ALA A 42 -0.89 -8.41 -1.44
C ALA A 42 -2.19 -9.02 -1.99
N LEU A 43 -2.26 -9.23 -3.29
CA LEU A 43 -3.45 -9.70 -3.99
C LEU A 43 -3.15 -11.03 -4.69
N GLU A 44 -3.94 -12.06 -4.41
CA GLU A 44 -4.01 -13.25 -5.25
C GLU A 44 -4.91 -12.98 -6.45
N HIS A 45 -4.59 -13.58 -7.59
CA HIS A 45 -5.38 -13.46 -8.83
C HIS A 45 -5.65 -11.99 -9.23
N ALA A 46 -4.66 -11.09 -9.11
CA ALA A 46 -4.83 -9.67 -9.37
C ALA A 46 -5.36 -9.31 -10.78
N GLY A 47 -5.23 -10.21 -11.76
CA GLY A 47 -5.76 -10.05 -13.11
C GLY A 47 -7.23 -10.47 -13.29
N ASP A 48 -7.85 -11.08 -12.28
CA ASP A 48 -9.22 -11.57 -12.32
C ASP A 48 -10.03 -11.01 -11.14
N PRO A 49 -10.90 -10.01 -11.35
CA PRO A 49 -11.65 -9.37 -10.26
C PRO A 49 -12.67 -10.30 -9.60
N GLU A 50 -13.09 -11.40 -10.24
CA GLU A 50 -14.03 -12.36 -9.64
C GLU A 50 -13.33 -13.32 -8.66
N LEU A 51 -12.03 -13.56 -8.87
CA LEU A 51 -11.19 -14.45 -8.06
C LEU A 51 -10.18 -13.70 -7.19
N GLN A 52 -10.20 -12.38 -7.22
CA GLN A 52 -9.23 -11.55 -6.51
C GLN A 52 -9.41 -11.69 -4.99
N HIS A 53 -8.36 -12.15 -4.31
CA HIS A 53 -8.34 -12.27 -2.86
C HIS A 53 -7.24 -11.40 -2.25
N GLU A 54 -7.56 -10.65 -1.20
CA GLU A 54 -6.59 -9.84 -0.45
C GLU A 54 -5.92 -10.71 0.61
N PHE A 55 -4.63 -10.99 0.44
CA PHE A 55 -3.82 -11.79 1.36
C PHE A 55 -3.41 -10.98 2.60
N PHE A 56 -2.97 -9.74 2.39
CA PHE A 56 -2.84 -8.74 3.45
C PHE A 56 -3.06 -7.33 2.91
N LYS A 57 -3.34 -6.41 3.83
CA LYS A 57 -3.37 -4.96 3.59
C LYS A 57 -2.75 -4.22 4.76
N THR A 58 -2.01 -3.17 4.46
CA THR A 58 -1.59 -2.17 5.44
C THR A 58 -1.62 -0.78 4.84
N PHE A 59 -1.57 0.23 5.71
CA PHE A 59 -1.54 1.63 5.31
C PHE A 59 -0.17 2.22 5.65
N LEU A 60 0.30 3.13 4.82
CA LEU A 60 1.60 3.78 5.00
C LEU A 60 1.39 5.27 5.22
N THR A 61 1.96 5.81 6.29
CA THR A 61 2.23 7.23 6.42
C THR A 61 3.33 7.65 5.45
N ASP A 62 3.54 8.96 5.27
CA ASP A 62 4.55 9.45 4.32
C ASP A 62 5.97 9.00 4.70
N ASP A 63 6.25 9.02 6.01
CA ASP A 63 7.50 8.53 6.59
C ASP A 63 7.67 7.02 6.39
N ALA A 64 6.64 6.22 6.69
CA ALA A 64 6.67 4.78 6.48
C ALA A 64 6.86 4.41 5.00
N ALA A 65 6.24 5.17 4.08
CA ALA A 65 6.41 5.00 2.65
C ALA A 65 7.86 5.32 2.20
N ALA A 66 8.48 6.36 2.75
CA ALA A 66 9.87 6.72 2.46
C ALA A 66 10.88 5.68 3.01
N GLN A 67 10.63 5.17 4.22
CA GLN A 67 11.44 4.10 4.82
C GLN A 67 11.32 2.81 4.02
N LEU A 68 10.09 2.40 3.66
CA LEU A 68 9.85 1.22 2.82
C LEU A 68 10.53 1.36 1.46
N GLN A 69 10.40 2.51 0.80
CA GLN A 69 11.08 2.76 -0.47
C GLN A 69 12.60 2.63 -0.35
N SER A 70 13.17 3.14 0.74
CA SER A 70 14.61 3.06 0.97
C SER A 70 15.04 1.61 1.20
N LEU A 71 14.26 0.85 1.98
CA LEU A 71 14.49 -0.58 2.23
C LEU A 71 14.46 -1.42 0.94
N LEU A 72 13.48 -1.15 0.05
CA LEU A 72 13.32 -1.86 -1.23
C LEU A 72 14.44 -1.58 -2.23
N ARG A 73 15.16 -0.46 -2.07
CA ARG A 73 16.30 -0.08 -2.92
C ARG A 73 17.65 -0.50 -2.35
N LEU A 74 17.69 -1.09 -1.14
CA LEU A 74 18.93 -1.59 -0.58
C LEU A 74 19.39 -2.82 -1.37
N GLU A 75 20.62 -2.76 -1.89
CA GLU A 75 21.24 -3.88 -2.60
C GLU A 75 21.91 -4.86 -1.62
N GLU A 76 22.30 -4.39 -0.43
CA GLU A 76 23.01 -5.17 0.58
C GLU A 76 22.57 -4.79 1.99
N GLY A 77 22.60 -5.78 2.89
CA GLY A 77 22.38 -5.61 4.33
C GLY A 77 21.10 -6.27 4.84
N ASP A 78 21.22 -6.96 5.97
CA ASP A 78 20.08 -7.54 6.69
C ASP A 78 19.37 -6.44 7.47
N THR A 79 18.36 -5.84 6.85
CA THR A 79 17.57 -4.75 7.43
C THR A 79 16.10 -5.16 7.44
N SER A 80 15.42 -4.83 8.53
CA SER A 80 13.98 -5.05 8.67
C SER A 80 13.25 -3.77 9.07
N LEU A 81 12.00 -3.67 8.62
CA LEU A 81 11.08 -2.57 8.92
C LEU A 81 9.73 -3.14 9.32
N ASP A 82 9.26 -2.79 10.51
CA ASP A 82 7.91 -3.12 10.96
C ASP A 82 6.95 -1.96 10.64
N LEU A 83 6.00 -2.23 9.76
CA LEU A 83 4.93 -1.33 9.34
C LEU A 83 3.67 -1.64 10.17
N LEU A 84 3.33 -0.71 11.06
CA LEU A 84 2.20 -0.82 11.98
C LEU A 84 1.37 0.46 11.88
N TYR A 85 0.25 0.41 11.17
CA TYR A 85 -0.63 1.57 11.07
C TYR A 85 -2.13 1.22 11.00
N PRO A 86 -2.98 1.92 11.79
CA PRO A 86 -2.59 2.66 12.99
C PRO A 86 -1.97 1.70 14.03
N PRO A 87 -1.17 2.18 15.01
CA PRO A 87 -0.46 1.33 15.96
C PRO A 87 -1.35 0.43 16.83
N GLN A 88 -2.63 0.78 16.90
CA GLN A 88 -3.70 0.08 17.61
C GLN A 88 -4.66 -0.70 16.69
N ALA A 89 -4.39 -0.77 15.37
CA ALA A 89 -5.23 -1.55 14.48
C ALA A 89 -4.99 -3.05 14.64
N PRO A 90 -6.05 -3.85 14.86
CA PRO A 90 -5.94 -5.28 15.12
C PRO A 90 -5.51 -6.14 13.90
N ASN A 91 -5.31 -5.56 12.71
CA ASN A 91 -5.35 -6.37 11.48
C ASN A 91 -4.18 -6.15 10.49
N TRP A 92 -3.24 -5.22 10.72
CA TRP A 92 -2.45 -4.62 9.62
C TRP A 92 -0.94 -4.52 9.84
N GLY A 93 -0.38 -5.30 10.77
CA GLY A 93 1.07 -5.33 11.00
C GLY A 93 1.82 -6.11 9.93
N LEU A 94 2.87 -5.52 9.38
CA LEU A 94 3.70 -6.13 8.34
C LEU A 94 5.17 -5.91 8.65
N ARG A 95 5.97 -6.97 8.68
CA ARG A 95 7.43 -6.89 8.69
C ARG A 95 7.94 -7.00 7.27
N VAL A 96 8.82 -6.10 6.88
CA VAL A 96 9.51 -6.12 5.60
C VAL A 96 10.98 -6.35 5.86
N GLU A 97 11.57 -7.34 5.22
CA GLU A 97 12.95 -7.78 5.41
C GLU A 97 13.66 -7.77 4.05
N ASN A 98 14.79 -7.08 3.97
CA ASN A 98 15.67 -7.21 2.81
C ASN A 98 16.47 -8.51 2.95
N LEU A 99 16.39 -9.36 1.93
CA LEU A 99 17.12 -10.61 1.81
C LEU A 99 18.17 -10.43 0.69
N PRO A 100 19.45 -10.18 1.01
CA PRO A 100 20.49 -9.78 0.04
C PRO A 100 20.62 -10.68 -1.20
N ASP A 101 20.28 -11.96 -1.07
CA ASP A 101 20.40 -12.94 -2.16
C ASP A 101 19.06 -13.32 -2.81
N THR A 102 17.93 -12.96 -2.21
CA THR A 102 16.60 -13.50 -2.58
C THR A 102 15.57 -12.42 -2.92
N GLY A 103 15.79 -11.17 -2.50
CA GLY A 103 14.89 -10.05 -2.75
C GLY A 103 14.34 -9.47 -1.44
N THR A 104 13.04 -9.24 -1.37
CA THR A 104 12.39 -8.67 -0.17
C THR A 104 11.29 -9.59 0.32
N ARG A 105 11.29 -9.90 1.63
CA ARG A 105 10.23 -10.66 2.28
C ARG A 105 9.28 -9.74 3.02
N PHE A 106 8.00 -9.99 2.84
CA PHE A 106 6.89 -9.36 3.53
C PHE A 106 6.23 -10.43 4.40
N THR A 107 6.26 -10.24 5.70
CA THR A 107 5.73 -11.19 6.68
C THR A 107 4.61 -10.52 7.48
N ARG A 108 3.42 -11.11 7.49
CA ARG A 108 2.34 -10.59 8.33
C ARG A 108 2.72 -10.76 9.79
N LEU A 109 2.50 -9.73 10.60
CA LEU A 109 2.69 -9.76 12.04
C LEU A 109 1.37 -10.13 12.73
N ASP A 110 1.45 -11.00 13.73
CA ASP A 110 0.35 -11.21 14.66
C ASP A 110 0.15 -9.94 15.48
N VAL A 111 -1.10 -9.48 15.61
CA VAL A 111 -1.35 -8.15 16.17
C VAL A 111 -1.11 -8.07 17.66
N ASP A 112 -1.42 -9.14 18.38
CA ASP A 112 -1.38 -9.17 19.83
C ASP A 112 0.07 -9.32 20.31
N SER A 113 0.82 -10.23 19.67
CA SER A 113 2.20 -10.53 20.04
C SER A 113 3.24 -9.68 19.30
N ARG A 114 2.87 -9.09 18.15
CA ARG A 114 3.78 -8.42 17.20
C ARG A 114 4.89 -9.33 16.68
N LEU A 115 4.65 -10.64 16.69
CA LEU A 115 5.58 -11.63 16.17
C LEU A 115 5.24 -11.97 14.71
N PRO A 116 6.25 -12.32 13.90
CA PRO A 116 6.04 -12.85 12.55
C PRO A 116 5.11 -14.08 12.56
N THR A 117 4.15 -14.11 11.64
CA THR A 117 3.32 -15.28 11.34
C THR A 117 3.93 -16.10 10.20
N ASP A 118 3.33 -17.25 9.89
CA ASP A 118 3.73 -18.09 8.75
C ASP A 118 3.32 -17.49 7.39
N ASP A 119 2.45 -16.47 7.40
CA ASP A 119 1.96 -15.80 6.20
C ASP A 119 3.03 -14.84 5.65
N THR A 120 3.78 -15.33 4.67
CA THR A 120 4.91 -14.64 4.06
C THR A 120 4.77 -14.54 2.54
N LEU A 121 5.23 -13.42 1.99
CA LEU A 121 5.36 -13.18 0.56
C LEU A 121 6.79 -12.74 0.29
N THR A 122 7.50 -13.44 -0.57
CA THR A 122 8.82 -13.02 -1.04
C THR A 122 8.71 -12.52 -2.47
N VAL A 123 9.23 -11.33 -2.72
CA VAL A 123 9.35 -10.76 -4.06
C VAL A 123 10.82 -10.65 -4.43
N SER A 124 11.10 -10.81 -5.71
CA SER A 124 12.44 -10.68 -6.27
C SER A 124 12.98 -9.24 -6.16
N ALA A 125 14.28 -9.06 -6.39
CA ALA A 125 14.90 -7.73 -6.42
C ALA A 125 14.27 -6.81 -7.48
N ASP A 126 13.97 -7.34 -8.67
CA ASP A 126 13.34 -6.58 -9.75
C ASP A 126 11.92 -6.13 -9.37
N GLU A 127 11.14 -7.01 -8.72
CA GLU A 127 9.80 -6.68 -8.22
C GLU A 127 9.86 -5.68 -7.06
N ALA A 128 10.84 -5.79 -6.17
CA ALA A 128 11.06 -4.83 -5.09
C ALA A 128 11.40 -3.44 -5.64
N MET A 129 12.24 -3.37 -6.68
CA MET A 129 12.56 -2.13 -7.38
C MET A 129 11.33 -1.53 -8.08
N ALA A 130 10.55 -2.35 -8.79
CA ALA A 130 9.29 -1.91 -9.41
C ALA A 130 8.30 -1.37 -8.37
N LEU A 131 8.22 -2.01 -7.20
CA LEU A 131 7.40 -1.55 -6.08
C LEU A 131 7.89 -0.19 -5.53
N ALA A 132 9.21 0.00 -5.41
CA ALA A 132 9.79 1.27 -4.97
C ALA A 132 9.48 2.43 -5.93
N ASP A 133 9.43 2.16 -7.24
CA ASP A 133 9.01 3.12 -8.25
C ASP A 133 7.50 3.40 -8.17
N ARG A 134 6.68 2.38 -7.95
CA ARG A 134 5.23 2.51 -7.76
C ARG A 134 4.87 3.37 -6.54
N ILE A 135 5.62 3.24 -5.44
CA ILE A 135 5.47 4.11 -4.26
C ILE A 135 5.72 5.58 -4.63
N THR A 136 6.75 5.88 -5.44
CA THR A 136 7.04 7.24 -5.92
C THR A 136 5.88 7.80 -6.74
N GLN A 137 5.37 6.98 -7.66
CA GLN A 137 4.27 7.36 -8.52
C GLN A 137 3.00 7.65 -7.71
N ALA A 138 2.61 6.74 -6.81
CA ALA A 138 1.40 6.88 -6.01
C ALA A 138 1.45 8.11 -5.08
N ARG A 139 2.63 8.45 -4.53
CA ARG A 139 2.81 9.70 -3.75
C ARG A 139 2.62 10.94 -4.61
N SER A 140 3.18 10.93 -5.83
CA SER A 140 3.07 12.04 -6.77
C SER A 140 1.63 12.26 -7.23
N GLU A 141 0.90 11.18 -7.54
CA GLU A 141 -0.52 11.21 -7.91
C GLU A 141 -1.38 11.80 -6.79
N ARG A 142 -1.14 11.39 -5.53
CA ARG A 142 -1.84 11.96 -4.37
C ARG A 142 -1.55 13.45 -4.17
N ALA A 143 -0.29 13.87 -4.31
CA ALA A 143 0.08 15.28 -4.19
C ALA A 143 -0.62 16.14 -5.25
N ALA A 144 -0.69 15.66 -6.49
CA ALA A 144 -1.40 16.32 -7.58
C ALA A 144 -2.92 16.42 -7.32
N ALA A 145 -3.56 15.33 -6.86
CA ALA A 145 -4.98 15.33 -6.53
C ALA A 145 -5.32 16.29 -5.37
N SER A 146 -4.45 16.35 -4.35
CA SER A 146 -4.63 17.25 -3.20
C SER A 146 -4.52 18.73 -3.58
N ALA A 147 -3.65 19.06 -4.55
CA ALA A 147 -3.50 20.41 -5.07
C ALA A 147 -4.71 20.86 -5.90
N GLN A 148 -5.35 19.96 -6.64
CA GLN A 148 -6.57 20.25 -7.41
C GLN A 148 -7.77 20.58 -6.51
N VAL A 149 -7.95 19.83 -5.42
CA VAL A 149 -9.02 20.10 -4.43
C VAL A 149 -8.88 21.49 -3.80
N HIS A 150 -7.64 21.94 -3.55
CA HIS A 150 -7.41 23.29 -3.02
C HIS A 150 -7.65 24.40 -4.07
N ALA A 151 -7.40 24.12 -5.36
CA ALA A 151 -7.64 25.09 -6.43
C ALA A 151 -9.14 25.28 -6.74
N ASP A 152 -9.96 24.24 -6.61
CA ASP A 152 -11.42 24.33 -6.80
C ASP A 152 -12.16 24.88 -5.56
N GLY A 153 -11.53 24.85 -4.38
CA GLY A 153 -12.08 25.36 -3.12
C GLY A 153 -11.99 26.88 -2.92
N ASP A 154 -11.13 27.58 -3.70
CA ASP A 154 -10.88 29.03 -3.57
C ASP A 154 -11.70 29.87 -4.59
N GLY A 155 -12.82 29.31 -5.07
CA GLY A 155 -13.66 29.90 -6.13
C GLY A 155 -15.02 30.48 -5.67
N GLY A 156 -15.35 30.47 -4.37
CA GLY A 156 -16.71 30.78 -3.91
C GLY A 156 -16.77 31.57 -2.60
N GLY A 157 -16.53 32.89 -2.65
CA GLY A 157 -16.54 33.67 -1.40
C GLY A 157 -16.53 35.20 -1.50
N GLN A 158 -17.07 35.82 -2.55
CA GLN A 158 -17.47 37.25 -2.48
C GLN A 158 -18.84 37.45 -3.14
N ALA A 159 -19.89 36.99 -2.46
CA ALA A 159 -21.23 37.52 -2.61
C ALA A 159 -21.60 38.20 -1.28
N SER A 160 -21.49 39.52 -1.25
CA SER A 160 -22.21 40.35 -0.28
C SER A 160 -22.67 41.60 -0.99
N ALA A 161 -23.86 41.48 -1.59
CA ALA A 161 -24.70 42.62 -1.87
C ALA A 161 -25.24 43.17 -0.55
N GLN A 162 -25.17 44.49 -0.35
CA GLN A 162 -26.27 45.30 0.18
C GLN A 162 -25.94 46.80 0.09
N ASP A 163 -26.62 47.47 -0.86
CA ASP A 163 -26.97 48.91 -0.85
C ASP A 163 -27.85 49.19 0.40
N PRO A 164 -27.76 50.36 1.07
CA PRO A 164 -28.72 51.42 0.74
C PRO A 164 -28.25 52.88 1.00
N THR A 165 -28.71 53.79 0.14
CA THR A 165 -29.09 55.22 0.41
C THR A 165 -28.04 56.32 0.68
N ARG A 166 -28.00 57.27 -0.28
CA ARG A 166 -27.93 58.76 -0.24
C ARG A 166 -27.82 59.49 1.11
N PRO A 167 -27.11 60.64 1.15
CA PRO A 167 -27.77 61.93 0.87
C PRO A 167 -27.25 62.69 -0.36
#